data_AF-A0A6A2X1I5-F1
#
_entry.id   AF-A0A6A2X1I5-F1
#
_cell.length_a   1.000
_cell.length_b   1.000
_cell.length_c   1.000
_cell.angle_alpha   90.00
_cell.angle_beta   90.00
_cell.angle_gamma   90.00
#
_symmetry.space_group_name_H-M   'P 1'
#
loop_
_entity.id
_entity.type
_entity.pdbx_description
1 polymer ?
#
loop_
_entity_poly.entity_id
_entity_poly.type
_entity_poly.pdbx_seq_one_letter_code
_entity_poly.pdbx_strand_id
1 'polypeptide(L)'
;METNSSSSSQLPIPLFSSEKYQFWSVKMQTLFKSQDLWELVEEGISETDDAAKMRENKKNDAKSLYLLQQAVHDDIFPAILSASSSREAWLTLQ
;
A
#
# COMPACT_ATOMS: atom_id res chain seq x y z
N MET A 1 19.04 -9.42 -29.88
CA MET A 1 19.01 -9.19 -28.42
C MET A 1 17.55 -8.96 -28.06
N GLU A 2 16.89 -9.99 -27.57
CA GLU A 2 15.47 -9.95 -27.22
C GLU A 2 15.37 -9.34 -25.82
N THR A 3 14.85 -8.11 -25.72
CA THR A 3 14.52 -7.51 -24.44
C THR A 3 13.26 -8.18 -23.93
N ASN A 4 13.45 -9.18 -23.06
CA ASN A 4 12.41 -9.85 -22.31
C ASN A 4 11.61 -8.77 -21.55
N SER A 5 10.43 -8.42 -22.08
CA SER A 5 9.50 -7.55 -21.40
C SER A 5 8.91 -8.40 -20.28
N SER A 6 9.45 -8.27 -19.08
CA SER A 6 8.86 -8.85 -17.88
C SER A 6 7.50 -8.18 -17.68
N SER A 7 6.46 -8.74 -18.27
CA SER A 7 5.07 -8.39 -18.02
C SER A 7 4.79 -8.73 -16.56
N SER A 8 5.08 -7.80 -15.64
CA SER A 8 4.66 -7.92 -14.26
C SER A 8 3.13 -7.84 -14.27
N SER A 9 2.47 -8.98 -14.20
CA SER A 9 1.02 -9.07 -14.04
C SER A 9 0.64 -8.27 -12.79
N GLN A 10 0.13 -7.06 -12.98
CA GLN A 10 -0.34 -6.24 -11.86
C GLN A 10 -1.52 -6.96 -11.22
N LEU A 11 -1.37 -7.32 -9.94
CA LEU A 11 -2.46 -7.89 -9.17
C LEU A 11 -3.60 -6.86 -9.10
N PRO A 12 -4.86 -7.26 -9.33
CA PRO A 12 -5.98 -6.33 -9.27
C PRO A 12 -6.10 -5.78 -7.84
N ILE A 13 -6.17 -4.46 -7.73
CA ILE A 13 -6.33 -3.77 -6.45
C ILE A 13 -7.79 -3.96 -6.00
N PRO A 14 -8.05 -4.53 -4.82
CA PRO A 14 -9.40 -4.69 -4.30
C PRO A 14 -9.98 -3.31 -3.96
N LEU A 15 -11.22 -3.05 -4.38
CA LEU A 15 -11.92 -1.80 -4.10
C LEU A 15 -12.71 -1.90 -2.81
N PHE A 16 -12.47 -0.97 -1.89
CA PHE A 16 -13.16 -0.88 -0.61
C PHE A 16 -14.49 -0.17 -0.82
N SER A 17 -15.59 -0.91 -0.62
CA SER A 17 -16.89 -0.35 -0.33
C SER A 17 -17.23 -0.62 1.13
N SER A 18 -17.95 0.32 1.75
CA SER A 18 -18.28 0.34 3.18
C SER A 18 -18.87 -0.97 3.73
N GLU A 19 -19.50 -1.80 2.88
CA GLU A 19 -20.16 -3.04 3.30
C GLU A 19 -19.24 -4.27 3.40
N LYS A 20 -17.96 -4.19 2.99
CA LYS A 20 -17.09 -5.38 2.84
C LYS A 20 -15.66 -5.20 3.36
N TYR A 21 -15.51 -4.42 4.43
CA TYR A 21 -14.20 -4.15 5.04
C TYR A 21 -13.36 -5.41 5.28
N GLN A 22 -13.93 -6.46 5.90
CA GLN A 22 -13.21 -7.71 6.19
C GLN A 22 -12.68 -8.43 4.94
N PHE A 23 -13.44 -8.41 3.84
CA PHE A 23 -12.97 -9.01 2.58
C PHE A 23 -11.91 -8.15 1.90
N TRP A 24 -12.09 -6.83 1.95
CA TRP A 24 -11.14 -5.88 1.40
C TRP A 24 -9.80 -5.93 2.15
N SER A 25 -9.82 -5.91 3.47
CA SER A 25 -8.62 -5.86 4.30
C SER A 25 -7.77 -7.12 4.14
N VAL A 26 -8.37 -8.31 4.08
CA VAL A 26 -7.66 -9.56 3.79
C VAL A 26 -7.01 -9.52 2.40
N LYS A 27 -7.72 -9.05 1.38
CA LYS A 27 -7.17 -8.95 0.01
C LYS A 27 -6.03 -7.92 -0.08
N MET A 28 -6.18 -6.76 0.55
CA MET A 28 -5.13 -5.74 0.59
C MET A 28 -3.91 -6.22 1.36
N GLN A 29 -4.10 -6.90 2.50
CA GLN A 29 -2.99 -7.49 3.24
C GLN A 29 -2.24 -8.52 2.38
N THR A 30 -2.95 -9.40 1.65
CA THR A 30 -2.32 -10.33 0.71
C THR A 30 -1.56 -9.61 -0.40
N LEU A 31 -2.14 -8.54 -0.96
CA LEU A 31 -1.49 -7.72 -1.99
C LEU A 31 -0.17 -7.12 -1.48
N PHE A 32 -0.15 -6.53 -0.29
CA PHE A 32 1.07 -5.98 0.30
C PHE A 32 2.10 -7.06 0.62
N LYS A 33 1.69 -8.19 1.18
CA LYS A 33 2.59 -9.33 1.45
C LYS A 33 3.23 -9.87 0.16
N SER A 34 2.49 -9.93 -0.94
CA SER A 34 3.03 -10.38 -2.23
C SER A 34 4.07 -9.44 -2.85
N GLN A 35 4.18 -8.21 -2.33
CA GLN A 35 5.09 -7.18 -2.80
C GLN A 35 6.15 -6.80 -1.76
N ASP A 36 6.26 -7.54 -0.66
CA ASP A 36 7.13 -7.25 0.48
C ASP A 36 6.92 -5.84 1.07
N LEU A 37 5.67 -5.38 1.09
CA LEU A 37 5.29 -4.04 1.56
C LEU A 37 4.58 -4.05 2.93
N TRP A 38 4.14 -5.22 3.41
CA TRP A 38 3.23 -5.32 4.56
C TRP A 38 3.81 -4.77 5.86
N GLU A 39 5.08 -5.05 6.15
CA GLU A 39 5.76 -4.57 7.35
C GLU A 39 5.73 -3.04 7.45
N LEU A 40 5.93 -2.34 6.33
CA LEU A 40 5.86 -0.87 6.28
C LEU A 40 4.43 -0.34 6.52
N VAL A 41 3.41 -1.06 6.07
CA VAL A 41 2.00 -0.67 6.26
C VAL A 41 1.58 -0.91 7.72
N GLU A 42 2.01 -2.01 8.31
CA GLU A 42 1.64 -2.41 9.68
C GLU A 42 2.43 -1.61 10.74
N GLU A 43 3.75 -1.54 10.59
CA GLU A 43 4.66 -1.01 11.61
C GLU A 43 5.14 0.41 11.29
N GLY A 44 5.17 0.79 10.01
CA GLY A 44 5.65 2.09 9.54
C GLY A 44 7.11 2.05 9.09
N ILE A 45 7.64 3.22 8.70
CA ILE A 45 9.06 3.34 8.36
C ILE A 45 9.89 3.31 9.64
N SER A 46 10.71 2.28 9.80
CA SER A 46 11.67 2.22 10.92
C SER A 46 12.82 3.21 10.72
N GLU A 47 13.26 3.85 11.81
CA GLU A 47 14.45 4.69 11.82
C GLU A 47 15.71 3.85 11.56
N THR A 48 16.56 4.33 10.65
CA THR A 48 17.83 3.67 10.32
C THR A 48 18.83 4.71 9.84
N ASP A 49 20.09 4.56 10.25
CA ASP A 49 21.20 5.42 9.81
C ASP A 49 21.67 5.10 8.38
N ASP A 50 21.19 3.99 7.80
CA ASP A 50 21.45 3.64 6.41
C ASP A 50 20.58 4.49 5.47
N ALA A 51 21.19 5.50 4.87
CA ALA A 51 20.53 6.41 3.94
C ALA A 51 19.94 5.70 2.70
N ALA A 52 20.56 4.62 2.23
CA ALA A 52 20.06 3.86 1.08
C ALA A 52 18.80 3.07 1.48
N LYS A 53 18.83 2.41 2.64
CA LYS A 53 17.66 1.72 3.21
C LYS A 53 16.52 2.68 3.51
N MET A 54 16.82 3.84 4.10
CA MET A 54 15.83 4.89 4.37
C MET A 54 15.13 5.39 3.10
N ARG A 55 15.90 5.58 2.02
CA ARG A 55 15.34 5.99 0.72
C ARG A 55 14.43 4.92 0.12
N GLU A 56 14.82 3.64 0.20
CA GLU A 56 14.00 2.53 -0.28
C GLU A 56 12.70 2.38 0.52
N ASN A 57 12.77 2.48 1.85
CA ASN A 57 11.59 2.45 2.72
C ASN A 57 10.59 3.57 2.37
N LYS A 58 11.07 4.81 2.14
CA LYS A 58 10.21 5.93 1.71
C LYS A 58 9.53 5.68 0.36
N LYS A 59 10.25 5.08 -0.58
CA LYS A 59 9.70 4.72 -1.89
C LYS A 59 8.64 3.63 -1.77
N ASN A 60 8.90 2.62 -0.93
CA ASN A 60 7.96 1.52 -0.68
C ASN A 60 6.73 1.99 0.09
N ASP A 61 6.88 2.87 1.07
CA ASP A 61 5.75 3.51 1.76
C ASP A 61 4.89 4.34 0.80
N ALA A 62 5.49 5.16 -0.07
CA ALA A 62 4.75 5.91 -1.08
C ALA A 62 4.00 4.99 -2.06
N LYS A 63 4.62 3.86 -2.46
CA LYS A 63 3.97 2.83 -3.28
C LYS A 63 2.78 2.20 -2.55
N SER A 64 2.94 1.89 -1.26
CA SER A 64 1.87 1.33 -0.44
C SER A 64 0.71 2.30 -0.26
N LEU A 65 1.00 3.58 -0.01
CA LEU A 65 0.00 4.63 0.12
C LEU A 65 -0.78 4.81 -1.19
N TYR A 66 -0.10 4.82 -2.33
CA TYR A 66 -0.75 4.86 -3.64
C TYR A 66 -1.70 3.66 -3.85
N LEU A 67 -1.30 2.45 -3.44
CA LEU A 67 -2.17 1.28 -3.53
C LEU A 67 -3.42 1.42 -2.65
N LEU A 68 -3.30 1.96 -1.43
CA LEU A 68 -4.46 2.26 -0.57
C LEU A 68 -5.40 3.28 -1.21
N GLN A 69 -4.85 4.34 -1.77
CA GLN A 69 -5.59 5.39 -2.47
C GLN A 69 -6.37 4.84 -3.67
N GLN A 70 -5.80 3.90 -4.43
CA GLN A 70 -6.49 3.22 -5.53
C GLN A 70 -7.50 2.16 -5.05
N ALA A 71 -7.34 1.70 -3.81
CA ALA A 71 -8.15 0.65 -3.21
C ALA A 71 -9.41 1.16 -2.51
N VAL A 72 -9.74 2.45 -2.59
CA VAL A 72 -10.91 3.05 -1.94
C VAL A 72 -11.80 3.75 -2.96
N HIS A 73 -13.10 3.74 -2.73
CA HIS A 73 -14.03 4.56 -3.51
C HIS A 73 -13.87 6.06 -3.19
N ASP A 74 -14.29 6.92 -4.12
CA ASP A 74 -14.20 8.38 -4.00
C ASP A 74 -14.97 8.96 -2.80
N ASP A 75 -15.96 8.24 -2.27
CA ASP A 75 -16.68 8.60 -1.05
C ASP A 75 -15.89 8.29 0.24
N ILE A 76 -14.95 7.35 0.18
CA ILE A 76 -14.06 6.96 1.30
C ILE A 76 -12.71 7.70 1.21
N PHE A 77 -12.24 8.00 0.00
CA PHE A 77 -10.97 8.68 -0.24
C PHE A 77 -10.73 9.93 0.64
N PRO A 78 -11.73 10.80 0.91
CA PRO A 78 -11.55 11.95 1.80
C PRO A 78 -11.07 11.59 3.20
N ALA A 79 -11.37 10.39 3.70
CA ALA A 79 -10.93 9.93 5.03
C ALA A 79 -9.40 9.80 5.11
N ILE A 80 -8.74 9.40 4.02
CA ILE A 80 -7.28 9.22 3.95
C ILE A 80 -6.55 10.38 3.27
N LEU A 81 -7.25 11.49 2.97
CA LEU A 81 -6.69 12.63 2.23
C LEU A 81 -5.48 13.25 2.97
N SER A 82 -5.52 13.28 4.30
CA SER A 82 -4.46 13.82 5.14
C SER A 82 -3.39 12.80 5.53
N ALA A 83 -3.53 11.53 5.15
CA ALA A 83 -2.56 10.51 5.48
C ALA A 83 -1.24 10.76 4.71
N SER A 84 -0.16 10.87 5.47
CA SER A 84 1.19 11.13 4.94
C SER A 84 2.01 9.86 4.74
N SER A 85 1.55 8.73 5.28
CA SER A 85 2.16 7.42 5.16
C SER A 85 1.12 6.33 4.90
N SER A 86 1.58 5.19 4.40
CA SER A 86 0.71 4.03 4.17
C SER A 86 0.12 3.48 5.47
N ARG A 87 0.87 3.57 6.58
CA ARG A 87 0.40 3.17 7.91
C ARG A 87 -0.74 4.06 8.42
N GLU A 88 -0.60 5.39 8.31
CA GLU A 88 -1.67 6.32 8.70
C GLU A 88 -2.95 6.07 7.90
N ALA A 89 -2.82 5.88 6.59
CA ALA A 89 -3.96 5.57 5.72
C ALA A 89 -4.60 4.24 6.12
N TRP A 90 -3.81 3.19 6.38
CA TRP A 90 -4.31 1.88 6.78
C TRP A 90 -5.06 1.92 8.11
N LEU A 91 -4.52 2.60 9.13
CA LEU A 91 -5.17 2.77 10.43
C LEU A 91 -6.47 3.58 10.35
N THR A 92 -6.56 4.51 9.39
CA THR A 92 -7.77 5.31 9.18
C THR A 92 -8.88 4.52 8.49
N LEU A 93 -8.52 3.52 7.68
CA LEU A 93 -9.46 2.64 6.99
C LEU A 93 -9.96 1.48 7.87
N GLN A 94 -9.28 1.21 9.00
CA GLN A 94 -9.66 0.23 10.03
C GLN A 94 -10.86 0.69 10.86
#